data_AF-A0A1X4NP39-F1
#
_entry.id   AF-A0A1X4NP39-F1
#
_cell.length_a   1.000
_cell.length_b   1.000
_cell.length_c   1.000
_cell.angle_alpha   90.00
_cell.angle_beta   90.00
_cell.angle_gamma   90.00
#
_symmetry.space_group_name_H-M   'P 1'
#
loop_
_entity.id
_entity.type
_entity.pdbx_description
1 polymer ?
#
loop_
_entity_poly.entity_id
_entity_poly.type
_entity_poly.pdbx_seq_one_letter_code
_entity_poly.pdbx_strand_id
1 'polypeptide(L)'
;MPQIVQVAAIAVATLGTGAATMSVMNEDIPDLQVPEGAWVSSGALDGRAFEVYGHDVNSGAVLEDEIIFRDGTFQSVDCQNYCDFGWSDYQTKEIGGVIHFTATTVCPDAPHTVVFYGQVDGDAVTIQGTWTTRRWYWTNQIVMEVAGTATDFDAALATSG
;
A
#
# COMPACT_ATOMS: atom_id res chain seq x y z
N MET A 1 -67.47 -45.93 -10.61
CA MET A 1 -66.10 -46.49 -10.64
C MET A 1 -65.78 -46.86 -12.09
N PRO A 2 -64.62 -46.53 -12.70
CA PRO A 2 -63.55 -45.57 -12.39
C PRO A 2 -63.34 -44.54 -13.54
N GLN A 3 -63.03 -43.27 -13.23
CA GLN A 3 -61.70 -42.63 -13.15
C GLN A 3 -61.14 -42.18 -14.51
N ILE A 4 -61.01 -40.86 -14.58
CA ILE A 4 -60.65 -39.96 -15.68
C ILE A 4 -59.20 -40.16 -16.14
N VAL A 5 -59.02 -40.07 -17.46
CA VAL A 5 -57.73 -39.99 -18.17
C VAL A 5 -56.86 -38.86 -17.59
N GLN A 6 -55.67 -39.19 -17.11
CA GLN A 6 -54.61 -38.20 -16.88
C GLN A 6 -53.48 -38.42 -17.88
N VAL A 7 -53.48 -37.59 -18.92
CA VAL A 7 -52.28 -37.27 -19.71
C VAL A 7 -51.89 -35.86 -19.27
N ALA A 8 -50.77 -35.72 -18.57
CA ALA A 8 -50.12 -34.43 -18.36
C ALA A 8 -48.61 -34.62 -18.11
N ALA A 9 -47.85 -34.32 -19.17
CA ALA A 9 -46.52 -33.73 -19.21
C ALA A 9 -45.49 -34.08 -18.12
N ILE A 10 -44.46 -34.83 -18.53
CA ILE A 10 -43.13 -34.80 -17.91
C ILE A 10 -42.53 -33.42 -18.19
N ALA A 11 -42.46 -32.58 -17.17
CA ALA A 11 -41.62 -31.40 -17.14
C ALA A 11 -40.85 -31.40 -15.82
N VAL A 12 -39.68 -32.06 -15.79
CA VAL A 12 -38.71 -31.87 -14.71
C VAL A 12 -37.54 -31.11 -15.31
N ALA A 13 -37.41 -29.88 -14.84
CA ALA A 13 -36.48 -28.87 -15.26
C ALA A 13 -35.02 -29.30 -15.08
N THR A 14 -34.25 -29.30 -16.16
CA THR A 14 -32.77 -29.35 -16.12
C THR A 14 -32.20 -27.95 -15.99
N LEU A 15 -32.51 -27.26 -14.87
CA LEU A 15 -31.87 -25.99 -14.52
C LEU A 15 -31.45 -26.07 -13.06
N GLY A 16 -30.23 -26.53 -12.80
CA GLY A 16 -29.82 -26.72 -11.41
C GLY A 16 -28.35 -27.01 -11.17
N THR A 17 -27.41 -26.41 -11.90
CA THR A 17 -25.98 -26.41 -11.52
C THR A 17 -25.19 -25.25 -12.15
N GLY A 18 -25.76 -24.03 -12.19
CA GLY A 18 -25.10 -22.90 -12.86
C GLY A 18 -24.68 -21.71 -11.99
N ALA A 19 -24.99 -21.67 -10.69
CA ALA A 19 -24.94 -20.41 -9.93
C ALA A 19 -24.42 -20.53 -8.50
N ALA A 20 -23.33 -21.28 -8.27
CA ALA A 20 -22.74 -21.38 -6.94
C ALA A 20 -21.20 -21.28 -6.92
N THR A 21 -20.59 -20.52 -7.85
CA THR A 21 -19.14 -20.29 -7.85
C THR A 21 -18.78 -18.81 -7.90
N MET A 22 -19.42 -17.96 -7.10
CA MET A 22 -19.04 -16.55 -6.97
C MET A 22 -19.41 -16.04 -5.57
N SER A 23 -18.74 -16.51 -4.51
CA SER A 23 -18.59 -15.69 -3.29
C SER A 23 -17.55 -16.32 -2.35
N VAL A 24 -16.31 -16.37 -2.81
CA VAL A 24 -15.22 -16.04 -1.89
C VAL A 24 -14.73 -14.70 -2.40
N MET A 25 -15.51 -13.65 -2.14
CA MET A 25 -14.98 -12.29 -2.22
C MET A 25 -13.80 -12.28 -1.25
N ASN A 26 -12.58 -12.21 -1.79
CA ASN A 26 -11.42 -12.01 -0.95
C ASN A 26 -11.68 -10.76 -0.10
N GLU A 27 -11.62 -10.91 1.21
CA GLU A 27 -11.91 -9.80 2.13
C GLU A 27 -10.94 -8.66 1.82
N ASP A 28 -11.47 -7.44 1.63
CA ASP A 28 -10.62 -6.29 1.32
C ASP A 28 -9.68 -6.04 2.50
N ILE A 29 -8.37 -6.05 2.23
CA ILE A 29 -7.35 -5.88 3.25
C ILE A 29 -7.12 -4.36 3.38
N PRO A 30 -7.34 -3.77 4.57
CA PRO A 30 -7.11 -2.34 4.77
C PRO A 30 -5.62 -2.02 4.61
N ASP A 31 -5.31 -0.82 4.12
CA ASP A 31 -3.94 -0.30 4.16
C ASP A 31 -3.47 -0.10 5.61
N LEU A 32 -2.18 0.16 5.77
CA LEU A 32 -1.59 0.54 7.04
C LEU A 32 -2.41 1.65 7.70
N GLN A 33 -2.82 1.42 8.95
CA GLN A 33 -3.50 2.42 9.75
C GLN A 33 -2.46 3.33 10.41
N VAL A 34 -2.35 4.55 9.91
CA VAL A 34 -1.45 5.57 10.44
C VAL A 34 -1.94 6.01 11.82
N PRO A 35 -1.08 6.05 12.86
CA PRO A 35 -1.49 6.49 14.19
C PRO A 35 -2.07 7.91 14.17
N GLU A 36 -3.25 8.08 14.79
CA GLU A 36 -3.93 9.37 14.91
C GLU A 36 -3.03 10.44 15.55
N GLY A 37 -3.30 11.71 15.25
CA GLY A 37 -2.57 12.84 15.82
C GLY A 37 -2.73 14.13 15.02
N ALA A 38 -2.13 15.20 15.53
CA ALA A 38 -2.11 16.52 14.90
C ALA A 38 -1.05 16.56 13.77
N TRP A 39 -1.33 15.84 12.68
CA TRP A 39 -0.50 15.82 11.48
C TRP A 39 -0.52 17.18 10.76
N VAL A 40 0.65 17.65 10.34
CA VAL A 40 0.82 18.93 9.63
C VAL A 40 1.79 18.79 8.46
N SER A 41 1.50 19.50 7.36
CA SER A 41 2.41 19.63 6.21
C SER A 41 3.46 20.72 6.52
N SER A 42 4.45 20.35 7.34
CA SER A 42 5.44 21.30 7.87
C SER A 42 6.68 21.48 6.98
N GLY A 43 6.98 20.53 6.10
CA GLY A 43 8.27 20.47 5.40
C GLY A 43 9.46 20.10 6.32
N ALA A 44 9.22 19.59 7.53
CA ALA A 44 10.28 19.34 8.53
C ALA A 44 11.35 18.31 8.13
N LEU A 45 11.12 17.60 7.03
CA LEU A 45 12.08 16.63 6.47
C LEU A 45 12.62 17.09 5.11
N ASP A 46 12.22 18.25 4.58
CA ASP A 46 12.67 18.72 3.28
C ASP A 46 14.20 18.83 3.21
N GLY A 47 14.76 18.39 2.09
CA GLY A 47 16.22 18.32 1.91
C GLY A 47 16.87 17.11 2.58
N ARG A 48 16.08 16.12 3.00
CA ARG A 48 16.58 14.86 3.56
C ARG A 48 16.31 13.69 2.64
N ALA A 49 17.27 12.77 2.61
CA ALA A 49 17.15 11.47 1.99
C ALA A 49 17.63 10.38 2.94
N PHE A 50 17.11 9.17 2.77
CA PHE A 50 17.53 8.00 3.54
C PHE A 50 17.61 6.78 2.64
N GLU A 51 18.66 6.00 2.83
CA GLU A 51 18.78 4.66 2.27
C GLU A 51 18.23 3.67 3.30
N VAL A 52 17.24 2.85 2.91
CA VAL A 52 16.52 1.96 3.83
C VAL A 52 16.56 0.52 3.35
N TYR A 53 16.66 -0.39 4.32
CA TYR A 53 16.73 -1.83 4.11
C TYR A 53 15.79 -2.55 5.07
N GLY A 54 15.18 -3.64 4.63
CA GLY A 54 14.33 -4.47 5.48
C GLY A 54 13.67 -5.60 4.72
N HIS A 55 12.40 -5.85 5.03
CA HIS A 55 11.72 -7.03 4.51
C HIS A 55 10.20 -6.87 4.45
N ASP A 56 9.58 -7.71 3.63
CA ASP A 56 8.16 -8.06 3.75
C ASP A 56 7.97 -8.98 4.97
N VAL A 57 7.16 -8.54 5.93
CA VAL A 57 6.86 -9.27 7.18
C VAL A 57 6.25 -10.63 6.89
N ASN A 58 5.49 -10.77 5.80
CA ASN A 58 4.77 -12.00 5.50
C ASN A 58 5.63 -13.05 4.79
N SER A 59 6.41 -12.64 3.78
CA SER A 59 7.22 -13.55 2.97
C SER A 59 8.70 -13.61 3.36
N GLY A 60 9.20 -12.62 4.10
CA GLY A 60 10.63 -12.43 4.37
C GLY A 60 11.43 -11.96 3.16
N ALA A 61 10.78 -11.58 2.06
CA ALA A 61 11.46 -11.02 0.90
C ALA A 61 12.21 -9.73 1.31
N VAL A 62 13.46 -9.61 0.88
CA VAL A 62 14.29 -8.43 1.16
C VAL A 62 13.75 -7.24 0.40
N LEU A 63 13.71 -6.09 1.07
CA LEU A 63 13.31 -4.80 0.52
C LEU A 63 14.45 -3.81 0.73
N GLU A 64 14.72 -2.99 -0.28
CA GLU A 64 15.69 -1.90 -0.29
C GLU A 64 15.03 -0.74 -1.01
N ASP A 65 15.23 0.49 -0.52
CA ASP A 65 14.69 1.69 -1.17
C ASP A 65 15.53 2.91 -0.77
N GLU A 66 15.39 3.98 -1.55
CA GLU A 66 15.85 5.30 -1.20
C GLU A 66 14.64 6.22 -1.11
N ILE A 67 14.46 6.88 0.04
CA ILE A 67 13.34 7.78 0.27
C ILE A 67 13.80 9.22 0.38
N ILE A 68 13.04 10.13 -0.23
CA ILE A 68 13.45 11.51 -0.45
C ILE A 68 12.32 12.45 -0.06
N PHE A 69 12.66 13.53 0.64
CA PHE A 69 11.73 14.59 1.05
C PHE A 69 12.16 15.93 0.45
N ARG A 70 11.24 16.60 -0.26
CA ARG A 70 11.51 17.87 -0.93
C ARG A 70 10.23 18.70 -1.04
N ASP A 71 10.32 19.98 -0.69
CA ASP A 71 9.25 20.98 -0.89
C ASP A 71 7.86 20.52 -0.38
N GLY A 72 7.80 19.86 0.77
CA GLY A 72 6.57 19.32 1.36
C GLY A 72 6.09 18.01 0.72
N THR A 73 6.90 17.40 -0.15
CA THR A 73 6.60 16.15 -0.85
C THR A 73 7.59 15.03 -0.51
N PHE A 74 7.14 13.81 -0.71
CA PHE A 74 7.84 12.55 -0.45
C PHE A 74 7.86 11.72 -1.74
N GLN A 75 8.99 11.03 -1.95
CA GLN A 75 9.12 10.03 -3.00
C GLN A 75 9.88 8.81 -2.47
N SER A 76 9.43 7.63 -2.91
CA SER A 76 10.17 6.36 -2.83
C SER A 76 10.75 6.11 -4.23
N VAL A 77 12.07 5.91 -4.31
CA VAL A 77 12.75 5.66 -5.60
C VAL A 77 12.27 4.34 -6.22
N ASP A 78 11.99 3.32 -5.40
CA ASP A 78 11.42 2.06 -5.88
C ASP A 78 10.00 2.23 -6.44
N CYS A 79 9.13 2.99 -5.76
CA CYS A 79 7.80 3.29 -6.30
C CYS A 79 7.91 4.04 -7.64
N GLN A 80 8.81 5.02 -7.71
CA GLN A 80 9.07 5.79 -8.92
C GLN A 80 9.55 4.89 -10.06
N ASN A 81 10.53 4.03 -9.82
CA ASN A 81 11.07 3.13 -10.83
C ASN A 81 10.05 2.06 -11.27
N TYR A 82 9.17 1.63 -10.36
CA TYR A 82 8.18 0.60 -10.64
C TYR A 82 6.99 1.11 -11.47
N CYS A 83 6.42 2.27 -11.14
CA CYS A 83 5.21 2.79 -11.83
C CYS A 83 5.16 4.33 -11.91
N ASP A 84 6.26 5.06 -11.86
CA ASP A 84 6.23 6.53 -12.02
C ASP A 84 5.24 7.20 -11.05
N PHE A 85 5.27 6.78 -9.78
CA PHE A 85 4.36 7.28 -8.73
C PHE A 85 4.49 8.80 -8.52
N GLY A 86 5.64 9.38 -8.88
CA GLY A 86 5.94 10.78 -8.70
C GLY A 86 6.07 11.18 -7.23
N TRP A 87 5.90 12.48 -6.99
CA TRP A 87 5.98 13.10 -5.67
C TRP A 87 4.59 13.15 -5.03
N SER A 88 4.49 12.72 -3.77
CA SER A 88 3.25 12.76 -2.99
C SER A 88 3.39 13.69 -1.80
N ASP A 89 2.32 14.38 -1.41
CA ASP A 89 2.33 15.17 -0.18
C ASP A 89 2.65 14.28 1.03
N TYR A 90 3.45 14.80 1.96
CA TYR A 90 3.66 14.15 3.25
C TYR A 90 3.26 15.05 4.40
N GLN A 91 3.00 14.42 5.54
CA GLN A 91 2.71 15.10 6.78
C GLN A 91 3.64 14.63 7.87
N THR A 92 3.84 15.48 8.86
CA THR A 92 4.69 15.20 10.02
C THR A 92 3.97 15.49 11.32
N LYS A 93 4.44 14.86 12.39
CA LYS A 93 4.21 15.28 13.77
C LYS A 93 5.47 15.00 14.58
N GLU A 94 5.71 15.77 15.63
CA GLU A 94 6.84 15.53 16.53
C GLU A 94 6.36 14.96 17.86
N ILE A 95 7.00 13.89 18.34
CA ILE A 95 6.71 13.27 19.62
C ILE A 95 8.04 13.02 20.33
N GLY A 96 8.29 13.75 21.42
CA GLY A 96 9.50 13.55 22.23
C GLY A 96 10.81 13.76 21.47
N GLY A 97 10.84 14.66 20.49
CA GLY A 97 12.01 14.93 19.64
C GLY A 97 12.16 14.00 18.42
N VAL A 98 11.30 12.97 18.29
CA VAL A 98 11.25 12.10 17.11
C VAL A 98 10.25 12.70 16.12
N ILE A 99 10.67 12.86 14.86
CA ILE A 99 9.79 13.28 13.78
C ILE A 99 9.12 12.03 13.22
N HIS A 100 7.81 11.97 13.35
CA HIS A 100 7.00 10.98 12.66
C HIS A 100 6.56 11.56 11.33
N PHE A 101 6.56 10.77 10.27
CA PHE A 101 6.00 11.16 8.98
C PHE A 101 4.97 10.14 8.48
N THR A 102 4.09 10.60 7.61
CA THR A 102 3.18 9.76 6.84
C THR A 102 3.07 10.27 5.41
N ALA A 103 2.99 9.36 4.45
CA ALA A 103 2.73 9.64 3.05
C ALA A 103 1.91 8.51 2.43
N THR A 104 1.00 8.85 1.52
CA THR A 104 0.26 7.88 0.71
C THR A 104 0.57 8.16 -0.75
N THR A 105 1.15 7.18 -1.43
CA THR A 105 1.54 7.27 -2.84
C THR A 105 0.66 6.34 -3.68
N VAL A 106 0.38 6.73 -4.93
CA VAL A 106 -0.51 5.99 -5.83
C VAL A 106 0.12 5.86 -7.21
N CYS A 107 0.11 4.65 -7.75
CA CYS A 107 0.55 4.38 -9.12
C CYS A 107 -0.48 4.94 -10.11
N PRO A 108 -0.07 5.77 -11.10
CA PRO A 108 -0.98 6.34 -12.09
C PRO A 108 -1.64 5.28 -12.99
N ASP A 109 -0.95 4.17 -13.26
CA ASP A 109 -1.34 3.22 -14.31
C ASP A 109 -1.90 1.88 -13.80
N ALA A 110 -1.81 1.61 -12.50
CA ALA A 110 -2.26 0.36 -11.90
C ALA A 110 -2.78 0.59 -10.47
N PRO A 111 -3.62 -0.32 -9.93
CA PRO A 111 -4.30 -0.10 -8.65
C PRO A 111 -3.37 -0.44 -7.47
N HIS A 112 -2.21 0.21 -7.43
CA HIS A 112 -1.24 0.14 -6.35
C HIS A 112 -1.34 1.39 -5.48
N THR A 113 -1.48 1.18 -4.18
CA THR A 113 -1.42 2.24 -3.18
C THR A 113 -0.38 1.84 -2.15
N VAL A 114 0.51 2.75 -1.82
CA VAL A 114 1.51 2.53 -0.77
C VAL A 114 1.30 3.55 0.33
N VAL A 115 1.12 3.07 1.55
CA VAL A 115 1.03 3.93 2.73
C VAL A 115 2.30 3.73 3.54
N PHE A 116 2.97 4.83 3.85
CA PHE A 116 4.19 4.88 4.64
C PHE A 116 3.90 5.56 5.98
N TYR A 117 4.40 4.99 7.06
CA TYR A 117 4.52 5.63 8.37
C TYR A 117 5.95 5.43 8.85
N GLY A 118 6.68 6.52 9.02
CA GLY A 118 8.06 6.45 9.48
C GLY A 118 8.34 7.32 10.70
N GLN A 119 9.45 7.00 11.35
CA GLN A 119 9.98 7.67 12.53
C GLN A 119 11.45 8.00 12.26
N VAL A 120 11.77 9.28 12.37
CA VAL A 120 13.09 9.84 12.16
C VAL A 120 13.63 10.35 13.49
N ASP A 121 14.73 9.77 13.93
CA ASP A 121 15.48 10.16 15.13
C ASP A 121 16.92 10.51 14.72
N GLY A 122 17.20 11.81 14.61
CA GLY A 122 18.45 12.30 14.03
C GLY A 122 18.64 11.78 12.61
N ASP A 123 19.69 10.99 12.41
CA ASP A 123 20.05 10.39 11.11
C ASP A 123 19.45 9.01 10.89
N ALA A 124 18.80 8.41 11.89
CA ALA A 124 18.16 7.10 11.75
C ALA A 124 16.70 7.24 11.31
N VAL A 125 16.23 6.30 10.49
CA VAL A 125 14.82 6.17 10.13
C VAL A 125 14.35 4.73 10.31
N THR A 126 13.12 4.57 10.77
CA THR A 126 12.38 3.30 10.72
C THR A 126 11.04 3.56 10.04
N ILE A 127 10.58 2.63 9.22
CA ILE A 127 9.37 2.78 8.41
C ILE A 127 8.60 1.48 8.45
N GLN A 128 7.30 1.62 8.70
CA GLN A 128 6.31 0.60 8.43
C GLN A 128 5.48 1.05 7.24
N GLY A 129 5.11 0.12 6.38
CA GLY A 129 4.28 0.46 5.23
C GLY A 129 3.47 -0.71 4.72
N THR A 130 2.48 -0.39 3.89
CA THR A 130 1.77 -1.41 3.12
C THR A 130 1.76 -1.01 1.66
N TRP A 131 2.28 -1.87 0.79
CA TRP A 131 1.99 -1.80 -0.64
C TRP A 131 0.80 -2.68 -0.92
N THR A 132 -0.30 -2.10 -1.38
CA THR A 132 -1.53 -2.83 -1.65
C THR A 132 -1.90 -2.76 -3.12
N THR A 133 -2.10 -3.92 -3.73
CA THR A 133 -2.69 -4.08 -5.06
C THR A 133 -4.16 -4.48 -4.91
N ARG A 134 -5.09 -3.60 -5.32
CA ARG A 134 -6.54 -3.86 -5.20
C ARG A 134 -7.19 -4.12 -6.56
N ARG A 135 -7.82 -5.28 -6.72
CA ARG A 135 -8.68 -5.58 -7.87
C ARG A 135 -10.03 -6.12 -7.38
N TRP A 136 -11.03 -6.09 -8.25
CA TRP A 136 -12.40 -6.47 -7.90
C TRP A 136 -12.56 -7.91 -7.36
N TYR A 137 -11.61 -8.81 -7.65
CA TYR A 137 -11.65 -10.22 -7.24
C TYR A 137 -10.51 -10.63 -6.29
N TRP A 138 -9.56 -9.73 -6.00
CA TRP A 138 -8.46 -10.01 -5.09
C TRP A 138 -7.77 -8.73 -4.61
N THR A 139 -7.34 -8.76 -3.36
CA THR A 139 -6.37 -7.83 -2.80
C THR A 139 -5.10 -8.61 -2.43
N ASN A 140 -3.95 -8.04 -2.74
CA ASN A 140 -2.66 -8.50 -2.24
C ASN A 140 -1.94 -7.34 -1.59
N GLN A 141 -1.29 -7.61 -0.48
CA GLN A 141 -0.59 -6.61 0.31
C GLN A 141 0.78 -7.15 0.71
N ILE A 142 1.79 -6.33 0.50
CA ILE A 142 3.13 -6.48 1.08
C ILE A 142 3.17 -5.60 2.32
N VAL A 143 3.57 -6.17 3.46
CA VAL A 143 3.69 -5.44 4.72
C VAL A 143 5.16 -5.20 4.98
N MET A 144 5.58 -3.95 4.91
CA MET A 144 6.98 -3.57 4.91
C MET A 144 7.42 -3.15 6.31
N GLU A 145 8.57 -3.67 6.76
CA GLU A 145 9.32 -3.14 7.88
C GLU A 145 10.76 -2.90 7.43
N VAL A 146 11.13 -1.62 7.33
CA VAL A 146 12.45 -1.18 6.88
C VAL A 146 13.06 -0.18 7.84
N ALA A 147 14.38 -0.16 7.89
CA ALA A 147 15.15 0.80 8.67
C ALA A 147 16.36 1.25 7.87
N GLY A 148 16.85 2.43 8.18
CA GLY A 148 17.92 3.03 7.41
C GLY A 148 18.56 4.22 8.08
N THR A 149 19.44 4.86 7.33
CA THR A 149 20.18 6.04 7.78
C THR A 149 20.16 7.12 6.71
N ALA A 150 20.36 8.36 7.14
CA ALA A 150 20.48 9.50 6.25
C ALA A 150 21.60 9.26 5.23
N THR A 151 21.30 9.60 3.98
CA THR A 151 22.25 9.56 2.85
C THR A 151 22.37 10.96 2.24
N ASP A 152 23.27 11.11 1.27
CA ASP A 152 23.47 12.37 0.56
C ASP A 152 22.23 12.71 -0.28
N PHE A 153 21.61 13.85 0.02
CA PHE A 153 20.36 14.27 -0.62
C PHE A 153 20.52 14.54 -2.12
N ASP A 154 21.62 15.16 -2.54
CA ASP A 154 21.83 15.50 -3.95
C ASP A 154 22.10 14.23 -4.79
N ALA A 155 22.83 13.27 -4.23
CA ALA A 155 23.02 11.96 -4.84
C ALA A 155 21.70 11.18 -4.96
N ALA A 156 20.90 11.15 -3.89
CA ALA A 156 19.59 10.50 -3.89
C ALA A 156 18.61 11.16 -4.87
N LEU A 157 18.64 12.48 -4.98
CA LEU A 157 17.79 13.19 -5.93
C LEU A 157 18.18 12.90 -7.39
N ALA A 158 19.46 12.57 -7.65
CA ALA A 158 19.91 12.24 -9.00
C ALA A 158 19.45 10.84 -9.47
N THR A 159 19.09 9.94 -8.54
CA THR A 159 18.58 8.59 -8.82
C THR A 159 17.05 8.52 -8.87
N SER A 160 16.36 9.60 -8.49
CA SER A 160 14.92 9.63 -8.23
C SER A 160 14.00 9.80 -9.44
N GLY A 161 14.50 9.61 -10.66
CA GLY A 161 13.73 9.71 -11.91
C GLY A 161 13.51 11.12 -12.44
#